data_AF-A0A355QHI7-F1
#
_entry.id   AF-A0A355QHI7-F1
#
_cell.length_a   1.000
_cell.length_b   1.000
_cell.length_c   1.000
_cell.angle_alpha   90.00
_cell.angle_beta   90.00
_cell.angle_gamma   90.00
#
_symmetry.space_group_name_H-M   'P 1'
#
loop_
_entity.id
_entity.type
_entity.pdbx_description
1 polymer ?
#
loop_
_entity_poly.entity_id
_entity_poly.type
_entity_poly.pdbx_seq_one_letter_code
_entity_poly.pdbx_strand_id
1 'polypeptide(L)' 'MEPRFGRVITAMITPFTADGSLDLDGAVDLACWLVEQGNDGL' A
#
# COMPACT_ATOMS: atom_id res chain seq x y z
N MET A 1 -26.13 -2.20 -2.89
CA MET A 1 -25.35 -3.02 -1.94
C MET A 1 -23.93 -2.48 -2.01
N GLU A 2 -23.39 -1.96 -0.91
CA GLU A 2 -22.02 -1.45 -0.88
C GLU A 2 -21.04 -2.64 -0.92
N PRO A 3 -20.04 -2.65 -1.82
CA PRO A 3 -19.05 -3.74 -1.85
C PRO A 3 -18.17 -3.72 -0.59
N ARG A 4 -17.91 -4.89 -0.01
CA ARG A 4 -17.15 -5.03 1.25
C ARG A 4 -15.73 -4.43 1.20
N PHE A 5 -15.08 -4.45 0.04
CA PHE A 5 -13.65 -4.11 -0.11
C PHE A 5 -13.41 -2.95 -1.11
N GLY A 6 -14.43 -2.17 -1.44
CA GLY A 6 -14.30 -1.07 -2.40
C GLY A 6 -14.08 -1.55 -3.84
N ARG A 7 -13.57 -0.65 -4.68
CA ARG A 7 -13.43 -0.84 -6.14
C ARG A 7 -11.98 -0.89 -6.59
N VAL A 8 -11.06 -0.21 -5.89
CA VAL A 8 -9.64 -0.15 -6.24
C VAL A 8 -8.81 -0.68 -5.07
N ILE A 9 -8.11 -1.79 -5.28
CA ILE A 9 -7.24 -2.45 -4.30
C ILE A 9 -5.92 -2.81 -4.98
N THR A 10 -4.83 -2.18 -4.55
CA THR A 10 -3.49 -2.41 -5.11
C THR A 10 -2.78 -3.47 -4.31
N ALA A 11 -2.32 -4.54 -4.97
CA ALA A 11 -1.37 -5.48 -4.39
C ALA A 11 -0.03 -4.76 -4.15
N MET A 12 0.11 -4.15 -2.99
CA MET A 12 1.24 -3.30 -2.66
C MET A 12 2.55 -4.09 -2.70
N ILE A 13 3.58 -3.51 -3.33
CA ILE A 13 4.92 -4.07 -3.35
C ILE A 13 5.52 -4.05 -1.93
N THR A 14 6.36 -5.02 -1.60
CA THR A 14 7.16 -5.01 -0.37
C THR A 14 8.43 -4.18 -0.58
N PRO A 15 8.60 -3.02 0.07
CA PRO A 15 9.79 -2.21 -0.09
C PRO A 15 10.99 -2.81 0.65
N PHE A 16 12.16 -2.68 0.05
CA PHE A 16 13.43 -3.11 0.63
C PHE A 16 14.44 -1.98 0.52
N THR A 17 15.34 -1.88 1.50
CA THR A 17 16.47 -0.96 1.43
C THR A 17 17.52 -1.47 0.44
N ALA A 18 18.54 -0.65 0.15
CA ALA A 18 19.59 -1.00 -0.80
C ALA A 18 20.39 -2.26 -0.41
N ASP A 19 20.43 -2.62 0.88
CA ASP A 19 21.10 -3.83 1.35
C ASP A 19 20.19 -5.08 1.33
N GLY A 20 18.93 -4.93 0.91
CA GLY A 20 17.94 -6.00 0.82
C GLY A 20 17.20 -6.30 2.12
N SER A 21 17.42 -5.53 3.20
CA SER A 21 16.58 -5.57 4.40
C SER A 21 15.20 -4.95 4.14
N LEU A 22 14.19 -5.42 4.89
CA LEU A 22 12.83 -4.90 4.79
C LEU A 22 12.80 -3.41 5.19
N ASP A 23 12.23 -2.58 4.32
CA ASP A 23 12.02 -1.15 4.60
C ASP A 23 10.61 -0.92 5.14
N LEU A 24 10.48 -0.89 6.46
CA LEU A 24 9.19 -0.73 7.13
C LEU A 24 8.66 0.70 7.02
N ASP A 25 9.54 1.70 7.09
CA ASP A 25 9.14 3.11 7.01
C ASP A 25 8.66 3.41 5.59
N GLY A 26 9.39 2.96 4.57
CA GLY A 26 8.97 3.07 3.17
C GLY A 26 7.65 2.31 2.87
N ALA A 27 7.39 1.19 3.56
CA ALA A 27 6.11 0.49 3.43
C ALA A 27 4.93 1.30 3.99
N VAL A 28 5.12 1.98 5.11
CA VAL A 28 4.10 2.86 5.70
C VAL A 28 3.85 4.05 4.78
N ASP A 29 4.91 4.71 4.32
CA ASP A 29 4.80 5.89 3.45
C ASP A 29 4.06 5.56 2.15
N LEU A 30 4.39 4.43 1.52
CA LEU A 30 3.71 3.97 0.31
C LEU A 30 2.23 3.64 0.57
N ALA A 31 1.92 2.96 1.67
CA ALA A 31 0.55 2.62 2.03
C ALA A 31 -0.30 3.89 2.23
N CYS A 32 0.22 4.87 2.97
CA CYS A 32 -0.44 6.17 3.16
C CYS A 32 -0.67 6.88 1.83
N TRP A 33 0.35 6.95 0.98
CA TRP A 33 0.22 7.57 -0.33
C TRP A 33 -0.84 6.89 -1.21
N LEU A 34 -0.86 5.54 -1.27
CA LEU A 34 -1.84 4.80 -2.07
C LEU A 34 -3.28 5.08 -1.64
N VAL A 35 -3.52 5.15 -0.32
CA VAL A 35 -4.84 5.51 0.24
C VAL A 35 -5.20 6.95 -0.10
N GLU A 36 -4.25 7.90 0.03
CA GLU A 36 -4.45 9.30 -0.36
C GLU A 36 -4.77 9.46 -1.86
N GLN A 37 -4.23 8.59 -2.71
CA GLN A 37 -4.54 8.54 -4.14
C GLN A 37 -5.85 7.80 -4.46
N GLY A 38 -6.61 7.36 -3.46
CA GLY A 38 -7.95 6.79 -3.63
C GLY A 38 -8.01 5.28 -3.76
N ASN A 39 -7.00 4.54 -3.26
CA ASN A 39 -7.19 3.11 -3.00
C ASN A 39 -8.18 2.91 -1.84
N ASP A 40 -9.13 2.00 -2.04
CA ASP A 40 -10.09 1.60 -1.02
C ASP A 40 -9.51 0.55 -0.06
N GLY A 41 -8.36 -0.04 -0.42
CA GLY A 41 -7.61 -1.02 0.35
C GLY A 41 -6.28 -1.39 -0.32
N LEU A 42 -5.51 -2.26 0.34
CA LEU A 42 -4.22 -2.80 -0.10
C LEU A 42 -4.21 -4.34 -0.02
#